data_AF-A0A1Z4RV13-F1
#
_entry.id   AF-A0A1Z4RV13-F1
#
_cell.length_a   1.000
_cell.length_b   1.000
_cell.length_c   1.000
_cell.angle_alpha   90.00
_cell.angle_beta   90.00
_cell.angle_gamma   90.00
#
_symmetry.space_group_name_H-M   'P 1'
#
loop_
_entity.id
_entity.type
_entity.pdbx_description
1 polymer ?
#
loop_
_entity_poly.entity_id
_entity_poly.type
_entity_poly.pdbx_seq_one_letter_code
_entity_poly.pdbx_strand_id
1 'polypeptide(L)'
;MSDLKDLPKPNSEISNYEWDTTPLTVKAMIEQQRQLLRQKQQNLDSLQQENKWLRDQLDLRLDKPNRAYVPLLPEVLLWAAIGLILTVGGTFIPASAIAAPWSWWAEGLGVQTLGVSYQIGAVLFTACVGGRNAALLSQIAYVSLGLAGLPLFTNGGGLNYLQQPNFGYLVGFIFGAWLCGWLAHQTLVKFSSLVASCLAGLMVIHLVGIIYLTIMYYTTGLGAEINSLFQAIAIYTIEPLPGQLAVICAISSIAFVLRKLMFS
;
A
#
# COMPACT_ATOMS: atom_id res chain seq x y z
N MET A 1 75.13 -2.01 -12.07
CA MET A 1 75.23 -1.71 -13.53
C MET A 1 75.20 -2.96 -14.41
N SER A 2 75.47 -4.17 -13.91
CA SER A 2 75.31 -5.42 -14.69
C SER A 2 73.83 -5.72 -15.02
N ASP A 3 72.90 -5.45 -14.09
CA ASP A 3 71.46 -5.74 -14.26
C ASP A 3 70.76 -5.01 -15.42
N LEU A 4 71.33 -3.90 -15.91
CA LEU A 4 70.73 -3.13 -17.01
C LEU A 4 71.04 -3.73 -18.39
N LYS A 5 72.06 -4.59 -18.51
CA LYS A 5 72.39 -5.27 -19.76
C LYS A 5 71.40 -6.39 -20.08
N ASP A 6 70.89 -7.07 -19.05
CA ASP A 6 70.05 -8.27 -19.16
C ASP A 6 68.54 -7.96 -19.11
N LEU A 7 68.14 -6.69 -19.29
CA LEU A 7 66.73 -6.31 -19.30
C LEU A 7 65.99 -6.92 -20.50
N PRO A 8 64.75 -7.43 -20.31
CA PRO A 8 63.95 -7.96 -21.40
C PRO A 8 63.52 -6.82 -22.35
N LYS A 9 63.63 -7.08 -23.65
CA LYS A 9 63.25 -6.11 -24.68
C LYS A 9 61.79 -5.67 -24.55
N PRO A 10 61.46 -4.39 -24.82
CA PRO A 10 60.15 -3.84 -24.53
C PRO A 10 59.06 -4.25 -25.52
N ASN A 11 59.39 -4.61 -26.76
CA ASN A 11 58.45 -5.23 -27.70
C ASN A 11 59.14 -6.31 -28.56
N SER A 12 58.35 -7.07 -29.31
CA SER A 12 58.82 -8.15 -30.19
C SER A 12 59.43 -7.69 -31.52
N GLU A 13 59.11 -6.47 -31.96
CA GLU A 13 59.59 -5.83 -33.20
C GLU A 13 61.05 -5.37 -33.10
N ILE A 14 61.53 -5.07 -31.88
CA ILE A 14 62.95 -4.75 -31.63
C ILE A 14 63.77 -6.05 -31.73
N SER A 15 64.75 -6.08 -32.64
CA SER A 15 65.67 -7.20 -32.77
C SER A 15 66.63 -7.27 -31.58
N ASN A 16 67.19 -8.45 -31.31
CA ASN A 16 68.12 -8.62 -30.18
C ASN A 16 69.41 -7.79 -30.38
N TYR A 17 69.84 -7.61 -31.63
CA TYR A 17 70.98 -6.76 -31.97
C TYR A 17 70.72 -5.27 -31.68
N GLU A 18 69.56 -4.75 -32.07
CA GLU A 18 69.15 -3.36 -31.79
C GLU A 18 69.01 -3.11 -30.28
N TRP A 19 68.50 -4.10 -29.54
CA TRP A 19 68.38 -4.00 -28.08
C TRP A 19 69.73 -4.03 -27.37
N ASP A 20 70.67 -4.88 -27.80
CA ASP A 20 72.00 -4.99 -27.19
C ASP A 20 72.85 -3.74 -27.44
N THR A 21 72.67 -3.07 -28.58
CA THR A 21 73.38 -1.84 -28.94
C THR A 21 72.74 -0.57 -28.34
N THR A 22 71.56 -0.68 -27.72
CA THR A 22 70.87 0.46 -27.10
C THR A 22 71.64 1.02 -25.89
N PRO A 23 71.84 2.34 -25.79
CA PRO A 23 72.55 2.96 -24.66
C PRO A 23 71.94 2.60 -23.30
N LEU A 24 72.78 2.35 -22.30
CA LEU A 24 72.35 1.97 -20.94
C LEU A 24 71.43 3.02 -20.29
N THR A 25 71.62 4.30 -20.59
CA THR A 25 70.77 5.40 -20.12
C THR A 25 69.34 5.29 -20.63
N VAL A 26 69.17 4.86 -21.89
CA VAL A 26 67.85 4.63 -22.51
C VAL A 26 67.19 3.40 -21.90
N LYS A 27 67.95 2.30 -21.70
CA LYS A 27 67.44 1.10 -21.01
C LYS A 27 66.96 1.43 -19.58
N ALA A 28 67.71 2.24 -18.84
CA ALA A 28 67.34 2.68 -17.50
C ALA A 28 66.06 3.55 -17.51
N MET A 29 65.92 4.47 -18.46
CA MET A 29 64.72 5.32 -18.59
C MET A 29 63.48 4.51 -18.95
N ILE A 30 63.61 3.51 -19.84
CA ILE A 30 62.53 2.59 -20.19
C ILE A 30 62.09 1.79 -18.96
N GLU A 31 63.02 1.25 -18.18
CA GLU A 31 62.65 0.50 -16.98
C GLU A 31 62.01 1.40 -15.91
N GLN A 32 62.49 2.63 -15.73
CA GLN A 32 61.87 3.60 -14.84
C GLN A 32 60.42 3.92 -15.25
N GLN A 33 60.17 4.14 -16.55
CA GLN A 33 58.81 4.35 -17.05
C GLN A 33 57.93 3.11 -16.87
N ARG A 34 58.48 1.90 -17.09
CA ARG A 34 57.77 0.64 -16.88
C ARG A 34 57.41 0.44 -15.41
N GLN A 35 58.28 0.79 -14.48
CA GLN A 35 57.99 0.75 -13.05
C GLN A 35 56.88 1.75 -12.68
N LEU A 36 56.94 2.97 -13.20
CA LEU A 36 55.92 3.99 -12.95
C LEU A 36 54.56 3.59 -13.52
N LEU A 37 54.53 2.97 -14.70
CA LEU A 37 53.30 2.42 -15.28
C LEU A 37 52.74 1.29 -14.43
N ARG A 38 53.58 0.36 -13.96
CA ARG A 38 53.15 -0.72 -13.05
C ARG A 38 52.55 -0.15 -11.76
N GLN A 39 53.18 0.86 -11.17
CA GLN A 39 52.67 1.52 -9.97
C GLN A 39 51.32 2.21 -10.22
N LYS A 40 51.17 2.93 -11.35
CA LYS A 40 49.90 3.56 -11.71
C LYS A 40 48.79 2.53 -11.93
N GLN A 41 49.09 1.40 -12.58
CA GLN A 41 48.11 0.34 -12.81
C GLN A 41 47.64 -0.26 -11.49
N GLN A 42 48.56 -0.56 -10.57
CA GLN A 42 48.21 -1.07 -9.23
C GLN A 42 47.32 -0.12 -8.43
N ASN A 43 47.58 1.19 -8.50
CA ASN A 43 46.72 2.19 -7.87
C ASN A 43 45.33 2.27 -8.53
N LEU A 44 45.23 2.05 -9.83
CA LEU A 44 43.96 2.09 -10.55
C LEU A 44 43.11 0.86 -10.20
N ASP A 45 43.74 -0.31 -10.12
CA ASP A 45 43.11 -1.56 -9.72
C ASP A 45 42.60 -1.48 -8.26
N SER A 46 43.38 -0.87 -7.35
CA SER A 46 42.97 -0.68 -5.96
C SER A 46 41.78 0.28 -5.83
N LEU A 47 41.79 1.41 -6.55
CA LEU A 47 40.67 2.36 -6.58
C LEU A 47 39.40 1.76 -7.18
N GLN A 48 39.54 0.91 -8.20
CA GLN A 48 38.42 0.18 -8.78
C GLN A 48 37.83 -0.83 -7.78
N GLN A 49 38.70 -1.53 -7.05
CA GLN A 49 38.28 -2.48 -6.02
C GLN A 49 37.57 -1.76 -4.86
N GLU A 50 38.07 -0.61 -4.42
CA GLU A 50 37.43 0.22 -3.40
C GLU A 50 36.09 0.77 -3.88
N ASN A 51 36.01 1.29 -5.12
CA ASN A 51 34.73 1.71 -5.71
C ASN A 51 33.71 0.57 -5.77
N LYS A 52 34.15 -0.63 -6.16
CA LYS A 52 33.29 -1.81 -6.19
C LYS A 52 32.79 -2.16 -4.80
N TRP A 53 33.69 -2.18 -3.81
CA TRP A 53 33.33 -2.45 -2.42
C TRP A 53 32.35 -1.41 -1.84
N LEU A 54 32.56 -0.13 -2.14
CA LEU A 54 31.65 0.95 -1.74
C LEU A 54 30.26 0.80 -2.38
N ARG A 55 30.20 0.40 -3.66
CA ARG A 55 28.93 0.11 -4.34
C ARG A 55 28.21 -1.08 -3.68
N ASP A 56 28.92 -2.17 -3.42
CA ASP A 56 28.34 -3.34 -2.75
C ASP A 56 27.83 -2.98 -1.35
N GLN A 57 28.57 -2.18 -0.59
CA GLN A 57 28.13 -1.64 0.71
C GLN A 57 26.90 -0.74 0.60
N LEU A 58 26.87 0.15 -0.41
CA LEU A 58 25.74 1.04 -0.63
C LEU A 58 24.49 0.27 -1.05
N ASP A 59 24.63 -0.72 -1.94
CA ASP A 59 23.55 -1.60 -2.35
C ASP A 59 23.01 -2.38 -1.15
N LEU A 60 23.89 -2.91 -0.29
CA LEU A 60 23.46 -3.58 0.95
C LEU A 60 22.75 -2.64 1.94
N ARG A 61 23.11 -1.35 1.97
CA ARG A 61 22.41 -0.33 2.78
C ARG A 61 21.09 0.11 2.14
N LEU A 62 20.97 0.07 0.83
CA LEU A 62 19.76 0.41 0.09
C LEU A 62 18.75 -0.76 0.05
N ASP A 63 19.21 -2.02 0.09
CA ASP A 63 18.38 -3.21 -0.12
C ASP A 63 17.62 -3.71 1.14
N LYS A 64 17.39 -2.85 2.16
CA LYS A 64 16.41 -3.13 3.24
C LYS A 64 15.71 -1.86 3.74
N PRO A 65 14.36 -1.78 3.93
CA PRO A 65 13.27 -2.72 3.69
C PRO A 65 12.13 -2.07 2.86
N ASN A 66 12.44 -1.46 1.71
CA ASN A 66 11.48 -0.64 0.98
C ASN A 66 11.20 -1.12 -0.45
N ARG A 67 11.44 -2.41 -0.76
CA ARG A 67 10.72 -3.00 -1.88
C ARG A 67 9.26 -2.94 -1.51
N ALA A 68 8.50 -2.11 -2.21
CA ALA A 68 7.05 -2.16 -2.17
C ALA A 68 6.67 -3.62 -2.39
N TYR A 69 6.18 -4.29 -1.34
CA TYR A 69 5.64 -5.64 -1.47
C TYR A 69 4.58 -5.58 -2.57
N VAL A 70 4.89 -6.15 -3.73
CA VAL A 70 3.94 -6.24 -4.83
C VAL A 70 3.24 -7.58 -4.60
N PRO A 71 2.01 -7.59 -4.07
CA PRO A 71 1.33 -8.84 -3.79
C PRO A 71 1.18 -9.63 -5.08
N LEU A 72 1.36 -10.95 -5.00
CA LEU A 72 1.13 -11.82 -6.14
C LEU A 72 -0.36 -11.76 -6.55
N LEU A 73 -0.64 -11.88 -7.85
CA LEU A 73 -2.01 -11.87 -8.39
C LEU A 73 -2.98 -12.81 -7.63
N PRO A 74 -2.62 -14.08 -7.33
CA PRO A 74 -3.44 -14.96 -6.50
C PRO A 74 -3.77 -14.41 -5.11
N GLU A 75 -2.84 -13.71 -4.46
CA GLU A 75 -3.06 -13.13 -3.12
C GLU A 75 -4.05 -11.97 -3.19
N VAL A 76 -3.93 -11.12 -4.22
CA VAL A 76 -4.87 -10.02 -4.45
C VAL A 76 -6.29 -10.57 -4.67
N LEU A 77 -6.42 -11.64 -5.45
CA LEU A 77 -7.71 -12.29 -5.71
C LEU A 77 -8.28 -12.94 -4.45
N LEU A 78 -7.45 -13.60 -3.65
CA LEU A 78 -7.86 -14.21 -2.38
C LEU A 78 -8.40 -13.13 -1.43
N TRP A 79 -7.66 -12.06 -1.21
CA TRP A 79 -8.10 -10.94 -0.36
C TRP A 79 -9.31 -10.21 -0.93
N ALA A 80 -9.42 -10.10 -2.26
CA ALA A 80 -10.60 -9.51 -2.89
C ALA A 80 -11.86 -10.37 -2.66
N ALA A 81 -11.73 -11.70 -2.75
CA ALA A 81 -12.82 -12.64 -2.48
C ALA A 81 -13.23 -12.62 -1.01
N ILE A 82 -12.26 -12.65 -0.09
CA ILE A 82 -12.50 -12.51 1.35
C ILE A 82 -13.23 -11.18 1.62
N GLY A 83 -12.74 -10.08 1.04
CA GLY A 83 -13.35 -8.77 1.20
C GLY A 83 -14.79 -8.72 0.68
N LEU A 84 -15.05 -9.35 -0.48
CA LEU A 84 -16.40 -9.40 -1.05
C LEU A 84 -17.35 -10.14 -0.10
N ILE A 85 -16.94 -11.30 0.41
CA ILE A 85 -17.73 -12.10 1.35
C ILE A 85 -17.98 -11.31 2.64
N LEU A 86 -16.95 -10.65 3.17
CA LEU A 86 -17.07 -9.83 4.37
C LEU A 86 -17.99 -8.64 4.15
N THR A 87 -17.92 -7.95 3.01
CA THR A 87 -18.82 -6.82 2.71
C THR A 87 -20.27 -7.31 2.61
N VAL A 88 -20.52 -8.42 1.90
CA VAL A 88 -21.86 -9.01 1.77
C VAL A 88 -22.40 -9.44 3.13
N GLY A 89 -21.64 -10.20 3.91
CA GLY A 89 -22.05 -10.61 5.26
C GLY A 89 -22.26 -9.40 6.18
N GLY A 90 -21.37 -8.41 6.09
CA GLY A 90 -21.43 -7.18 6.86
C GLY A 90 -22.63 -6.29 6.53
N THR A 91 -23.20 -6.37 5.33
CA THR A 91 -24.44 -5.65 4.96
C THR A 91 -25.63 -6.06 5.84
N PHE A 92 -25.72 -7.34 6.20
CA PHE A 92 -26.88 -7.89 6.90
C PHE A 92 -26.68 -8.05 8.41
N ILE A 93 -25.46 -7.85 8.91
CA ILE A 93 -25.15 -7.98 10.34
C ILE A 93 -25.05 -6.58 10.95
N PRO A 94 -25.96 -6.21 11.88
CA PRO A 94 -25.86 -4.94 12.60
C PRO A 94 -24.64 -4.94 13.51
N ALA A 95 -23.90 -3.83 13.50
CA ALA A 95 -22.81 -3.60 14.42
C ALA A 95 -23.36 -3.47 15.83
N SER A 96 -22.83 -4.26 16.74
CA SER A 96 -23.23 -4.25 18.13
C SER A 96 -22.01 -4.12 19.04
N ALA A 97 -22.24 -3.48 20.17
CA ALA A 97 -21.24 -3.33 21.23
C ALA A 97 -21.87 -3.75 22.56
N ILE A 98 -21.01 -4.12 23.49
CA ILE A 98 -21.43 -4.25 24.88
C ILE A 98 -21.89 -2.87 25.33
N ALA A 99 -23.04 -2.83 26.02
CA ALA A 99 -23.56 -1.60 26.59
C ALA A 99 -22.46 -0.91 27.42
N ALA A 100 -22.57 0.40 27.60
CA ALA A 100 -21.51 1.10 28.29
C ALA A 100 -21.44 0.70 29.78
N PRO A 101 -20.24 0.72 30.41
CA PRO A 101 -20.08 0.26 31.79
C PRO A 101 -20.99 0.95 32.82
N TRP A 102 -21.42 2.19 32.52
CA TRP A 102 -22.34 2.93 33.36
C TRP A 102 -23.81 2.47 33.27
N SER A 103 -24.22 1.85 32.16
CA SER A 103 -25.59 1.30 32.01
C SER A 103 -25.72 -0.13 32.54
N TRP A 104 -24.61 -0.81 32.85
CA TRP A 104 -24.63 -2.19 33.39
C TRP A 104 -25.34 -2.30 34.71
N TRP A 105 -25.31 -1.23 35.51
CA TRP A 105 -25.99 -1.20 36.80
C TRP A 105 -27.51 -1.15 36.68
N ALA A 106 -28.04 -0.69 35.55
CA ALA A 106 -29.48 -0.57 35.31
C ALA A 106 -30.03 -1.68 34.41
N GLU A 107 -29.31 -2.02 33.33
CA GLU A 107 -29.79 -2.93 32.28
C GLU A 107 -28.99 -4.25 32.22
N GLY A 108 -27.96 -4.41 33.06
CA GLY A 108 -27.05 -5.54 33.02
C GLY A 108 -26.07 -5.49 31.85
N LEU A 109 -25.35 -6.61 31.60
CA LEU A 109 -24.49 -6.77 30.43
C LEU A 109 -25.35 -7.01 29.17
N GLY A 110 -25.96 -5.92 28.67
CA GLY A 110 -26.71 -5.92 27.43
C GLY A 110 -25.82 -5.72 26.20
N VAL A 111 -26.28 -6.19 25.04
CA VAL A 111 -25.70 -5.89 23.73
C VAL A 111 -26.56 -4.80 23.09
N GLN A 112 -25.98 -3.66 22.77
CA GLN A 112 -26.66 -2.55 22.11
C GLN A 112 -26.19 -2.41 20.66
N THR A 113 -27.12 -2.17 19.75
CA THR A 113 -26.82 -1.91 18.33
C THR A 113 -26.31 -0.49 18.16
N LEU A 114 -25.27 -0.32 17.34
CA LEU A 114 -24.62 0.96 17.09
C LEU A 114 -25.31 1.81 16.00
N GLY A 115 -26.50 1.40 15.54
CA GLY A 115 -27.22 2.07 14.45
C GLY A 115 -26.56 1.92 13.07
N VAL A 116 -25.55 1.06 12.93
CA VAL A 116 -24.82 0.82 11.69
C VAL A 116 -24.59 -0.67 11.46
N SER A 117 -24.29 -1.09 10.24
CA SER A 117 -23.92 -2.46 9.92
C SER A 117 -22.39 -2.65 9.91
N TYR A 118 -21.91 -3.89 9.93
CA TYR A 118 -20.48 -4.17 9.79
C TYR A 118 -19.96 -3.97 8.35
N GLN A 119 -20.83 -3.62 7.41
CA GLN A 119 -20.50 -3.45 5.99
C GLN A 119 -19.29 -2.55 5.76
N ILE A 120 -19.30 -1.34 6.33
CA ILE A 120 -18.18 -0.40 6.18
C ILE A 120 -16.92 -0.90 6.90
N GLY A 121 -17.09 -1.62 8.01
CA GLY A 121 -15.99 -2.25 8.72
C GLY A 121 -15.28 -3.29 7.86
N ALA A 122 -16.04 -4.13 7.14
CA ALA A 122 -15.50 -5.12 6.21
C ALA A 122 -14.72 -4.48 5.06
N VAL A 123 -15.23 -3.38 4.50
CA VAL A 123 -14.57 -2.60 3.43
C VAL A 123 -13.21 -2.09 3.91
N LEU A 124 -13.19 -1.40 5.05
CA LEU A 124 -11.97 -0.81 5.61
C LEU A 124 -10.99 -1.87 6.13
N PHE A 125 -11.50 -2.98 6.66
CA PHE A 125 -10.69 -4.12 7.08
C PHE A 125 -9.93 -4.73 5.90
N THR A 126 -10.65 -5.00 4.80
CA THR A 126 -10.05 -5.51 3.57
C THR A 126 -9.00 -4.56 3.03
N ALA A 127 -9.23 -3.25 3.10
CA ALA A 127 -8.25 -2.24 2.73
C ALA A 127 -7.00 -2.27 3.63
N CYS A 128 -7.17 -2.32 4.94
CA CYS A 128 -6.06 -2.36 5.89
C CYS A 128 -5.18 -3.61 5.78
N VAL A 129 -5.77 -4.77 5.49
CA VAL A 129 -5.07 -6.07 5.48
C VAL A 129 -4.69 -6.53 4.07
N GLY A 130 -5.62 -6.47 3.11
CA GLY A 130 -5.42 -6.90 1.73
C GLY A 130 -4.84 -5.83 0.80
N GLY A 131 -4.77 -4.57 1.26
CA GLY A 131 -4.20 -3.46 0.51
C GLY A 131 -5.10 -2.90 -0.59
N ARG A 132 -4.59 -1.86 -1.28
CA ARG A 132 -5.40 -1.03 -2.19
C ARG A 132 -6.02 -1.80 -3.36
N ASN A 133 -5.29 -2.75 -3.95
CA ASN A 133 -5.75 -3.46 -5.15
C ASN A 133 -6.84 -4.48 -4.81
N ALA A 134 -6.64 -5.28 -3.75
CA ALA A 134 -7.62 -6.27 -3.33
C ALA A 134 -8.92 -5.62 -2.85
N ALA A 135 -8.79 -4.54 -2.08
CA ALA A 135 -9.94 -3.80 -1.59
C ALA A 135 -10.71 -3.11 -2.72
N LEU A 136 -10.02 -2.46 -3.67
CA LEU A 136 -10.64 -1.90 -4.87
C LEU A 136 -11.40 -2.97 -5.66
N LEU A 137 -10.75 -4.10 -5.95
CA LEU A 137 -11.36 -5.18 -6.74
C LEU A 137 -12.57 -5.80 -6.04
N SER A 138 -12.49 -5.98 -4.72
CA SER A 138 -13.60 -6.45 -3.90
C SER A 138 -14.81 -5.51 -3.98
N GLN A 139 -14.62 -4.20 -3.86
CA GLN A 139 -15.73 -3.25 -3.91
C GLN A 139 -16.31 -3.09 -5.32
N ILE A 140 -15.48 -3.16 -6.36
CA ILE A 140 -15.97 -3.22 -7.75
C ILE A 140 -16.84 -4.47 -7.93
N ALA A 141 -16.36 -5.64 -7.50
CA ALA A 141 -17.12 -6.87 -7.59
C ALA A 141 -18.46 -6.79 -6.81
N TYR A 142 -18.43 -6.24 -5.59
CA TYR A 142 -19.62 -6.06 -4.76
C TYR A 142 -20.68 -5.20 -5.46
N VAL A 143 -20.28 -4.04 -5.97
CA VAL A 143 -21.20 -3.13 -6.67
C VAL A 143 -21.70 -3.74 -7.98
N SER A 144 -20.81 -4.33 -8.79
CA SER A 144 -21.19 -4.96 -10.07
C SER A 144 -22.16 -6.13 -9.88
N LEU A 145 -21.91 -7.00 -8.90
CA LEU A 145 -22.78 -8.14 -8.59
C LEU A 145 -24.14 -7.70 -8.05
N GLY A 146 -24.16 -6.68 -7.16
CA GLY A 146 -25.40 -6.12 -6.68
C GLY A 146 -26.22 -5.46 -7.79
N LEU A 147 -25.59 -4.72 -8.71
CA LEU A 147 -26.26 -4.12 -9.87
C LEU A 147 -26.70 -5.16 -10.91
N ALA A 148 -26.02 -6.31 -11.00
CA ALA A 148 -26.44 -7.44 -11.84
C ALA A 148 -27.73 -8.13 -11.35
N GLY A 149 -28.26 -7.73 -10.18
CA GLY A 149 -29.54 -8.22 -9.65
C GLY A 149 -29.42 -9.16 -8.46
N LEU A 150 -28.20 -9.44 -7.98
CA LEU A 150 -28.04 -10.23 -6.76
C LEU A 150 -28.48 -9.38 -5.54
N PRO A 151 -29.22 -9.96 -4.57
CA PRO A 151 -29.73 -9.25 -3.40
C PRO A 151 -28.62 -9.05 -2.35
N LEU A 152 -27.57 -8.33 -2.72
CA LEU A 152 -26.41 -8.06 -1.87
C LEU A 152 -26.54 -6.75 -1.09
N PHE A 153 -27.45 -5.87 -1.50
CA PHE A 153 -27.71 -4.59 -0.86
C PHE A 153 -28.90 -4.69 0.11
N THR A 154 -28.99 -3.75 1.05
CA THR A 154 -30.00 -3.76 2.13
C THR A 154 -31.44 -3.79 1.60
N ASN A 155 -31.69 -3.17 0.44
CA ASN A 155 -33.00 -3.13 -0.22
C ASN A 155 -33.05 -3.98 -1.50
N GLY A 156 -32.25 -5.06 -1.56
CA GLY A 156 -32.22 -5.98 -2.69
C GLY A 156 -31.03 -5.73 -3.63
N GLY A 157 -31.29 -5.60 -4.93
CA GLY A 157 -30.28 -5.44 -5.97
C GLY A 157 -30.88 -4.97 -7.29
N GLY A 158 -30.04 -4.89 -8.32
CA GLY A 158 -30.43 -4.49 -9.67
C GLY A 158 -30.22 -3.01 -9.98
N LEU A 159 -30.44 -2.64 -11.23
CA LEU A 159 -30.25 -1.27 -11.73
C LEU A 159 -31.18 -0.23 -11.07
N ASN A 160 -32.35 -0.65 -10.59
CA ASN A 160 -33.25 0.24 -9.84
C ASN A 160 -32.61 0.76 -8.55
N TYR A 161 -31.59 0.06 -8.02
CA TYR A 161 -30.85 0.52 -6.86
C TYR A 161 -30.04 1.81 -7.12
N LEU A 162 -29.81 2.17 -8.39
CA LEU A 162 -29.24 3.48 -8.79
C LEU A 162 -30.13 4.67 -8.42
N GLN A 163 -31.35 4.45 -7.94
CA GLN A 163 -32.26 5.49 -7.45
C GLN A 163 -32.26 5.57 -5.92
N GLN A 164 -31.50 4.70 -5.24
CA GLN A 164 -31.44 4.67 -3.79
C GLN A 164 -30.41 5.68 -3.28
N PRO A 165 -30.75 6.56 -2.32
CA PRO A 165 -29.82 7.55 -1.75
C PRO A 165 -28.51 6.92 -1.24
N ASN A 166 -28.60 5.70 -0.68
CA ASN A 166 -27.46 4.96 -0.15
C ASN A 166 -26.47 4.47 -1.23
N PHE A 167 -26.88 4.39 -2.51
CA PHE A 167 -26.00 3.89 -3.58
C PHE A 167 -24.73 4.73 -3.74
N GLY A 168 -24.80 6.04 -3.54
CA GLY A 168 -23.63 6.92 -3.58
C GLY A 168 -22.52 6.52 -2.61
N TYR A 169 -22.89 5.99 -1.44
CA TYR A 169 -21.93 5.50 -0.45
C TYR A 169 -21.29 4.19 -0.89
N LEU A 170 -21.99 3.35 -1.65
CA LEU A 170 -21.42 2.13 -2.25
C LEU A 170 -20.39 2.47 -3.33
N VAL A 171 -20.64 3.51 -4.14
CA VAL A 171 -19.62 4.06 -5.05
C VAL A 171 -18.45 4.62 -4.25
N GLY A 172 -18.74 5.31 -3.14
CA GLY A 172 -17.75 5.77 -2.18
C GLY A 172 -16.86 4.66 -1.62
N PHE A 173 -17.39 3.45 -1.42
CA PHE A 173 -16.58 2.30 -0.96
C PHE A 173 -15.43 1.98 -1.90
N ILE A 174 -15.63 2.11 -3.22
CA ILE A 174 -14.57 1.84 -4.21
C ILE A 174 -13.38 2.77 -3.99
N PHE A 175 -13.63 4.08 -3.95
CA PHE A 175 -12.59 5.10 -3.80
C PHE A 175 -12.01 5.14 -2.39
N GLY A 176 -12.85 5.01 -1.37
CA GLY A 176 -12.45 5.04 0.03
C GLY A 176 -11.63 3.80 0.41
N ALA A 177 -11.99 2.62 -0.06
CA ALA A 177 -11.22 1.39 0.17
C ALA A 177 -9.85 1.45 -0.51
N TRP A 178 -9.79 1.97 -1.74
CA TRP A 178 -8.52 2.17 -2.44
C TRP A 178 -7.59 3.13 -1.69
N LEU A 179 -8.11 4.30 -1.28
CA LEU A 179 -7.32 5.29 -0.54
C LEU A 179 -6.87 4.75 0.82
N CYS A 180 -7.79 4.14 1.57
CA CYS A 180 -7.50 3.51 2.86
C CYS A 180 -6.40 2.46 2.72
N GLY A 181 -6.52 1.57 1.74
CA GLY A 181 -5.57 0.48 1.55
C GLY A 181 -4.21 0.98 1.06
N TRP A 182 -4.19 2.07 0.31
CA TRP A 182 -2.94 2.72 -0.10
C TRP A 182 -2.24 3.33 1.11
N LEU A 183 -2.91 4.18 1.89
CA LEU A 183 -2.35 4.82 3.08
C LEU A 183 -1.90 3.80 4.14
N ALA A 184 -2.69 2.74 4.35
CA ALA A 184 -2.37 1.70 5.32
C ALA A 184 -1.06 0.96 5.00
N HIS A 185 -0.61 0.95 3.75
CA HIS A 185 0.60 0.25 3.31
C HIS A 185 1.77 1.17 2.97
N GLN A 186 1.66 2.49 3.17
CA GLN A 186 2.77 3.42 2.94
C GLN A 186 3.80 3.47 4.07
N THR A 187 3.40 3.10 5.29
CA THR A 187 4.27 3.19 6.46
C THR A 187 4.36 1.85 7.19
N LEU A 188 5.35 1.73 8.09
CA LEU A 188 5.44 0.61 9.01
C LEU A 188 4.13 0.43 9.79
N VAL A 189 3.78 -0.82 10.10
CA VAL A 189 2.53 -1.17 10.77
C VAL A 189 2.45 -0.51 12.15
N LYS A 190 1.73 0.60 12.21
CA LYS A 190 1.42 1.36 13.44
C LYS A 190 -0.09 1.45 13.59
N PHE A 191 -0.59 1.23 14.80
CA PHE A 191 -2.02 1.34 15.09
C PHE A 191 -2.59 2.71 14.67
N SER A 192 -1.89 3.80 14.98
CA SER A 192 -2.29 5.16 14.58
C SER A 192 -2.36 5.35 13.06
N SER A 193 -1.44 4.72 12.30
CA SER A 193 -1.48 4.77 10.83
C SER A 193 -2.69 4.04 10.27
N LEU A 194 -3.09 2.92 10.87
CA LEU A 194 -4.28 2.18 10.44
C LEU A 194 -5.55 2.97 10.73
N VAL A 195 -5.68 3.54 11.92
CA VAL A 195 -6.82 4.41 12.28
C VAL A 195 -6.90 5.61 11.34
N ALA A 196 -5.79 6.31 11.10
CA ALA A 196 -5.74 7.44 10.17
C ALA A 196 -6.13 7.04 8.73
N SER A 197 -5.70 5.86 8.28
CA SER A 197 -6.05 5.34 6.96
C SER A 197 -7.53 4.99 6.85
N CYS A 198 -8.12 4.39 7.89
CA CYS A 198 -9.56 4.13 7.98
C CYS A 198 -10.37 5.44 7.96
N LEU A 199 -9.96 6.44 8.73
CA LEU A 199 -10.63 7.74 8.77
C LEU A 199 -10.56 8.47 7.43
N ALA A 200 -9.42 8.44 6.74
CA ALA A 200 -9.29 8.99 5.40
C ALA A 200 -10.19 8.26 4.38
N GLY A 201 -10.25 6.92 4.46
CA GLY A 201 -11.16 6.11 3.65
C GLY A 201 -12.63 6.46 3.91
N LEU A 202 -13.02 6.55 5.19
CA LEU A 202 -14.36 6.94 5.61
C LEU A 202 -14.73 8.33 5.08
N MET A 203 -13.83 9.31 5.19
CA MET A 203 -14.04 10.65 4.67
C MET A 203 -14.36 10.64 3.18
N VAL A 204 -13.62 9.86 2.38
CA VAL A 204 -13.89 9.71 0.94
C VAL A 204 -15.24 9.04 0.67
N ILE A 205 -15.59 8.00 1.43
CA ILE A 205 -16.89 7.32 1.32
C ILE A 205 -18.03 8.32 1.51
N HIS A 206 -17.95 9.12 2.58
CA HIS A 206 -18.98 10.13 2.86
C HIS A 206 -18.97 11.28 1.85
N LEU A 207 -17.80 11.72 1.39
CA LEU A 207 -17.71 12.79 0.37
C LEU A 207 -18.40 12.36 -0.92
N VAL A 208 -18.10 11.17 -1.43
CA VAL A 208 -18.73 10.62 -2.64
C VAL A 208 -20.23 10.40 -2.43
N GLY A 209 -20.62 9.88 -1.27
CA GLY A 209 -22.03 9.71 -0.89
C GLY A 209 -22.79 11.04 -0.88
N ILE A 210 -22.24 12.09 -0.27
CA ILE A 210 -22.84 13.43 -0.21
C ILE A 210 -22.94 14.06 -1.60
N ILE A 211 -21.91 13.93 -2.44
CA ILE A 211 -21.94 14.42 -3.83
C ILE A 211 -23.10 13.76 -4.58
N TYR A 212 -23.24 12.44 -4.44
CA TYR A 212 -24.29 11.68 -5.08
C TYR A 212 -25.69 12.05 -4.54
N LEU A 213 -25.86 12.20 -3.22
CA LEU A 213 -27.10 12.70 -2.61
C LEU A 213 -27.48 14.08 -3.14
N THR A 214 -26.50 14.98 -3.29
CA THR A 214 -26.70 16.32 -3.82
C THR A 214 -27.18 16.27 -5.26
N ILE A 215 -26.54 15.46 -6.10
CA ILE A 215 -26.98 15.27 -7.49
C ILE A 215 -28.41 14.73 -7.54
N MET A 216 -28.70 13.68 -6.76
CA MET A 216 -30.03 13.05 -6.72
C MET A 216 -31.12 14.02 -6.26
N TYR A 217 -30.83 14.85 -5.25
CA TYR A 217 -31.74 15.89 -4.78
C TYR A 217 -32.16 16.86 -5.88
N TYR A 218 -31.26 17.23 -6.79
CA TYR A 218 -31.55 18.16 -7.88
C TYR A 218 -32.11 17.50 -9.16
N THR A 219 -31.91 16.19 -9.36
CA THR A 219 -32.31 15.52 -10.62
C THR A 219 -33.58 14.69 -10.48
N THR A 220 -33.63 13.78 -9.51
CA THR A 220 -34.70 12.78 -9.38
C THR A 220 -35.55 12.96 -8.11
N GLY A 221 -35.05 13.74 -7.15
CA GLY A 221 -35.63 13.84 -5.80
C GLY A 221 -35.20 12.67 -4.90
N LEU A 222 -35.26 12.88 -3.58
CA LEU A 222 -34.81 11.93 -2.55
C LEU A 222 -35.96 11.06 -1.98
N GLY A 223 -37.09 10.99 -2.69
CA GLY A 223 -38.33 10.35 -2.23
C GLY A 223 -39.24 11.31 -1.46
N ALA A 224 -40.44 10.84 -1.10
CA ALA A 224 -41.49 11.67 -0.48
C ALA A 224 -41.24 12.01 0.99
N GLU A 225 -40.33 11.30 1.67
CA GLU A 225 -40.08 11.45 3.11
C GLU A 225 -38.91 12.40 3.44
N ILE A 226 -38.02 12.65 2.48
CA ILE A 226 -36.83 13.49 2.65
C ILE A 226 -37.04 14.81 1.92
N ASN A 227 -37.41 15.84 2.68
CA ASN A 227 -37.80 17.14 2.13
C ASN A 227 -36.61 18.11 1.96
N SER A 228 -35.46 17.80 2.53
CA SER A 228 -34.28 18.67 2.53
C SER A 228 -32.99 17.88 2.39
N LEU A 229 -32.03 18.44 1.63
CA LEU A 229 -30.68 17.90 1.50
C LEU A 229 -29.99 17.76 2.87
N PHE A 230 -30.21 18.71 3.79
CA PHE A 230 -29.63 18.65 5.14
C PHE A 230 -30.17 17.44 5.92
N GLN A 231 -31.46 17.14 5.80
CA GLN A 231 -32.07 15.97 6.41
C GLN A 231 -31.47 14.67 5.85
N ALA A 232 -31.24 14.61 4.54
CA ALA A 232 -30.57 13.47 3.90
C ALA A 232 -29.15 13.27 4.45
N ILE A 233 -28.36 14.34 4.53
CA ILE A 233 -27.00 14.28 5.08
C ILE A 233 -27.04 13.86 6.55
N ALA A 234 -28.02 14.34 7.33
CA ALA A 234 -28.17 13.95 8.72
C ALA A 234 -28.40 12.44 8.86
N ILE A 235 -29.34 11.88 8.10
CA ILE A 235 -29.71 10.44 8.14
C ILE A 235 -28.55 9.55 7.65
N TYR A 236 -27.96 9.87 6.51
CA TYR A 236 -26.99 8.97 5.86
C TYR A 236 -25.53 9.20 6.29
N THR A 237 -25.21 10.36 6.90
CA THR A 237 -23.83 10.68 7.33
C THR A 237 -23.72 10.95 8.82
N ILE A 238 -24.51 11.86 9.38
CA ILE A 238 -24.28 12.35 10.74
C ILE A 238 -24.69 11.30 11.78
N GLU A 239 -25.89 10.74 11.63
CA GLU A 239 -26.44 9.73 12.53
C GLU A 239 -25.60 8.43 12.62
N PRO A 240 -25.15 7.83 11.50
CA PRO A 240 -24.32 6.62 11.56
C PRO A 240 -22.87 6.90 11.99
N LEU A 241 -22.39 8.14 11.95
CA LEU A 241 -20.99 8.48 12.16
C LEU A 241 -20.41 7.93 13.49
N PRO A 242 -21.08 8.07 14.65
CA PRO A 242 -20.54 7.55 15.92
C PRO A 242 -20.37 6.03 15.90
N GLY A 243 -21.33 5.31 15.31
CA GLY A 243 -21.25 3.85 15.15
C GLY A 243 -20.11 3.43 14.22
N GLN A 244 -19.92 4.15 13.12
CA GLN A 244 -18.81 3.90 12.19
C GLN A 244 -17.44 4.15 12.82
N LEU A 245 -17.30 5.20 13.64
CA LEU A 245 -16.07 5.46 14.40
C LEU A 245 -15.76 4.33 15.38
N ALA A 246 -16.76 3.81 16.08
CA ALA A 246 -16.60 2.66 16.96
C ALA A 246 -16.14 1.40 16.17
N VAL A 247 -16.75 1.15 15.00
CA VAL A 247 -16.34 0.06 14.10
C VAL A 247 -14.90 0.25 13.61
N ILE A 248 -14.48 1.47 13.26
CA ILE A 248 -13.09 1.76 12.86
C ILE A 248 -12.11 1.37 13.97
N CYS A 249 -12.38 1.72 15.23
CA CYS A 249 -11.53 1.35 16.35
C CYS A 249 -11.37 -0.17 16.50
N ALA A 250 -12.46 -0.92 16.34
CA ALA A 250 -12.44 -2.38 16.37
C ALA A 250 -11.63 -2.97 15.19
N ILE A 251 -11.92 -2.52 13.98
CA ILE A 251 -11.26 -2.99 12.76
C ILE A 251 -9.77 -2.65 12.75
N SER A 252 -9.36 -1.45 13.17
CA SER A 252 -7.96 -1.08 13.26
C SER A 252 -7.21 -1.93 14.30
N SER A 253 -7.86 -2.31 15.39
CA SER A 253 -7.27 -3.22 16.40
C SER A 253 -7.04 -4.61 15.82
N ILE A 254 -8.06 -5.18 15.17
CA ILE A 254 -7.99 -6.51 14.56
C ILE A 254 -6.94 -6.52 13.43
N ALA A 255 -6.98 -5.52 12.55
CA ALA A 255 -6.02 -5.39 11.46
C ALA A 255 -4.59 -5.20 11.96
N PHE A 256 -4.38 -4.46 13.06
CA PHE A 256 -3.06 -4.30 13.66
C PHE A 256 -2.50 -5.64 14.14
N VAL A 257 -3.30 -6.43 14.86
CA VAL A 257 -2.90 -7.76 15.35
C VAL A 257 -2.63 -8.71 14.18
N LEU A 258 -3.52 -8.78 13.19
CA LEU A 258 -3.34 -9.67 12.03
C LEU A 258 -2.09 -9.32 11.22
N ARG A 259 -1.85 -8.02 10.96
CA ARG A 259 -0.64 -7.61 10.22
C ARG A 259 0.62 -7.91 11.02
N LYS A 260 0.60 -7.77 12.35
CA LYS A 260 1.73 -8.21 13.18
C LYS A 260 1.98 -9.72 13.11
N LEU A 261 0.93 -10.54 13.03
CA LEU A 261 1.08 -11.99 12.90
C LEU A 261 1.56 -12.43 11.51
N MET A 262 1.08 -11.78 10.45
CA MET A 262 1.45 -12.11 9.07
C MET A 262 2.85 -11.62 8.66
N PHE A 263 3.32 -10.52 9.25
CA PHE A 263 4.60 -9.88 8.90
C PHE A 263 5.66 -9.99 10.02
N SER A 264 5.44 -10.86 11.01
CA SER A 264 6.48 -11.27 11.98
C SER A 264 7.26 -12.47 11.46
#